data_AF-A0A517WS43-F1
#
_entry.id   AF-A0A517WS43-F1
#
_cell.length_a   1.000
_cell.length_b   1.000
_cell.length_c   1.000
_cell.angle_alpha   90.00
_cell.angle_beta   90.00
_cell.angle_gamma   90.00
#
_symmetry.space_group_name_H-M   'P 1'
#
loop_
_entity.id
_entity.type
_entity.pdbx_description
1 polymer ?
#
loop_
_entity_poly.entity_id
_entity_poly.type
_entity_poly.pdbx_seq_one_letter_code
_entity_poly.pdbx_strand_id
1 'polypeptide(L)'
;MSVSRHLPEYPILLAGVSTPVREGLREMGLSVIELQDDLAQLSGYQPSRWNLLLVGSQKTFNEHDLQILSHCNIPLIDLSEFASPSATGRQKSELGKQADVEVEQFHSQFVIQLKERLQQTGGAWIRLADYPYPYQGVICYGESALGKEFREYSNVMSPLPVPLELLHLKSEYDWHGKFDSQIQRKFRVDLISRYRKGLPVSLPSVPSRKELDLLLQNINLDRKQIPLVWVTSLETFFRWWNLRRQLGVSISRISSGWETVISGQFQGFGPGLQIWRGQHSATVSLTEGVNEIRDESIAFVTNPQRHPGGFTAHWAGLNSSQVPINLNKSATSVAS
;
A
#
# COMPACT_ATOMS: atom_id res chain seq x y z
N MET A 1 12.86 -21.78 31.32
CA MET A 1 13.45 -21.31 30.06
C MET A 1 12.73 -20.02 29.68
N SER A 2 13.36 -18.85 29.84
CA SER A 2 12.75 -17.60 29.39
C SER A 2 12.82 -17.57 27.86
N VAL A 3 11.66 -17.68 27.21
CA VAL A 3 11.56 -17.38 25.78
C VAL A 3 11.86 -15.89 25.66
N SER A 4 13.11 -15.55 25.32
CA SER A 4 13.41 -14.18 24.91
C SER A 4 12.54 -13.92 23.69
N ARG A 5 11.55 -13.04 23.83
CA ARG A 5 10.69 -12.60 22.73
C ARG A 5 11.56 -11.74 21.83
N HIS A 6 12.33 -12.38 20.95
CA HIS A 6 13.04 -11.67 19.90
C HIS A 6 11.95 -11.08 19.00
N LEU A 7 11.81 -9.75 19.03
CA LEU A 7 11.08 -9.07 17.96
C LEU A 7 11.80 -9.42 16.65
N PRO A 8 11.06 -9.59 15.53
CA PRO A 8 11.69 -9.79 14.24
C PRO A 8 12.69 -8.67 13.95
N GLU A 9 13.71 -8.90 13.13
CA GLU A 9 14.77 -7.90 12.90
C GLU A 9 14.33 -6.73 11.99
N TYR A 10 13.13 -6.79 11.41
CA TYR A 10 12.57 -5.79 10.48
C TYR A 10 11.06 -5.47 10.65
N PRO A 11 10.52 -5.23 11.84
CA PRO A 11 9.30 -4.47 11.96
C PRO A 11 9.65 -2.99 12.05
N ILE A 12 8.87 -2.18 11.35
CA ILE A 12 8.68 -0.79 11.76
C ILE A 12 7.88 -0.84 13.06
N LEU A 13 8.55 -0.50 14.17
CA LEU A 13 7.95 -0.48 15.50
C LEU A 13 7.11 0.79 15.63
N LEU A 14 5.90 0.66 16.17
CA LEU A 14 4.96 1.77 16.34
C LEU A 14 4.73 2.03 17.83
N ALA A 15 4.89 3.27 18.27
CA ALA A 15 4.56 3.70 19.62
C ALA A 15 3.64 4.93 19.59
N GLY A 16 2.40 4.76 20.05
CA GLY A 16 1.38 5.82 20.10
C GLY A 16 1.07 6.48 18.74
N VAL A 17 1.27 5.75 17.64
CA VAL A 17 0.95 6.18 16.28
C VAL A 17 -0.56 6.20 16.07
N SER A 18 -1.06 7.22 15.37
CA SER A 18 -2.49 7.38 15.09
C SER A 18 -3.08 6.16 14.35
N THR A 19 -4.33 5.80 14.70
CA THR A 19 -5.03 4.69 14.04
C THR A 19 -5.03 4.80 12.50
N PRO A 20 -5.31 5.97 11.88
CA PRO A 20 -5.26 6.10 10.42
C PRO A 20 -3.89 5.75 9.82
N VAL A 21 -2.79 6.19 10.44
CA VAL A 21 -1.44 5.88 9.97
C VAL A 21 -1.14 4.41 10.15
N ARG A 22 -1.43 3.84 11.33
CA ARG A 22 -1.22 2.42 11.59
C ARG A 22 -1.93 1.54 10.56
N GLU A 23 -3.24 1.74 10.37
CA GLU A 23 -4.00 0.94 9.43
C GLU A 23 -3.51 1.18 8.00
N GLY A 24 -3.20 2.43 7.61
CA GLY A 24 -2.62 2.72 6.30
C GLY A 24 -1.31 1.99 6.01
N LEU A 25 -0.39 1.91 6.99
CA LEU A 25 0.87 1.18 6.85
C LEU A 25 0.64 -0.34 6.71
N ARG A 26 -0.30 -0.92 7.48
CA ARG A 26 -0.69 -2.34 7.38
C ARG A 26 -1.31 -2.65 6.03
N GLU A 27 -2.26 -1.84 5.60
CA GLU A 27 -2.92 -1.96 4.30
C GLU A 27 -1.96 -1.84 3.13
N MET A 28 -0.93 -1.01 3.25
CA MET A 28 0.17 -0.91 2.30
C MET A 28 1.07 -2.15 2.28
N GLY A 29 0.94 -3.05 3.26
CA GLY A 29 1.67 -4.31 3.37
C GLY A 29 3.05 -4.17 4.00
N LEU A 30 3.31 -3.11 4.77
CA LEU A 30 4.52 -3.02 5.56
C LEU A 30 4.44 -3.96 6.76
N SER A 31 5.58 -4.55 7.14
CA SER A 31 5.70 -5.27 8.41
C SER A 31 5.80 -4.23 9.55
N VAL A 32 4.70 -4.05 10.27
CA VAL A 32 4.62 -3.12 11.40
C VAL A 32 4.22 -3.87 12.68
N ILE A 33 4.82 -3.48 13.81
CA ILE A 33 4.50 -4.04 15.13
C ILE A 33 4.22 -2.91 16.08
N GLU A 34 3.06 -2.95 16.72
CA GLU A 34 2.73 -2.03 17.81
C GLU A 34 3.41 -2.45 19.09
N LEU A 35 4.16 -1.52 19.67
CA LEU A 35 4.64 -1.65 21.03
C LEU A 35 3.48 -1.26 21.97
N GLN A 36 3.23 -2.10 22.97
CA GLN A 36 2.31 -1.75 24.05
C GLN A 36 2.83 -0.53 24.83
N ASP A 37 1.97 0.06 25.66
CA ASP A 37 2.13 1.41 26.23
C ASP A 37 3.46 1.69 26.94
N ASP A 38 4.20 0.67 27.38
CA ASP A 38 5.29 0.78 28.36
C ASP A 38 6.69 0.44 27.84
N LEU A 39 6.94 0.38 26.52
CA LEU A 39 8.22 0.02 25.86
C LEU A 39 8.99 -1.20 26.43
N ALA A 40 8.45 -1.94 27.39
CA ALA A 40 9.14 -2.95 28.17
C ALA A 40 9.51 -4.15 27.31
N GLN A 41 8.84 -4.31 26.18
CA GLN A 41 9.16 -5.29 25.14
C GLN A 41 10.53 -5.02 24.49
N LEU A 42 11.06 -3.80 24.61
CA LEU A 42 12.40 -3.43 24.16
C LEU A 42 13.48 -3.66 25.23
N SER A 43 13.10 -3.99 26.46
CA SER A 43 14.07 -4.29 27.52
C SER A 43 14.85 -5.56 27.19
N GLY A 44 16.16 -5.42 26.95
CA GLY A 44 17.01 -6.51 26.48
C GLY A 44 16.95 -6.78 24.97
N TYR A 45 16.26 -5.93 24.21
CA TYR A 45 16.25 -5.98 22.76
C TYR A 45 17.62 -5.59 22.19
N GLN A 46 18.13 -6.42 21.28
CA GLN A 46 19.32 -6.08 20.51
C GLN A 46 18.89 -5.37 19.23
N PRO A 47 19.24 -4.08 19.06
CA PRO A 47 18.89 -3.35 17.85
C PRO A 47 19.56 -3.99 16.63
N SER A 48 18.77 -4.28 15.60
CA SER A 48 19.30 -4.42 14.25
C SER A 48 19.46 -3.01 13.66
N ARG A 49 20.39 -2.83 12.70
CA ARG A 49 20.52 -1.57 11.94
C ARG A 49 19.28 -1.21 11.11
N TRP A 50 18.30 -2.08 11.12
CA TRP A 50 17.16 -2.07 10.24
C TRP A 50 15.83 -1.85 10.97
N ASN A 51 15.84 -1.97 12.30
CA ASN A 51 14.71 -1.57 13.11
C ASN A 51 14.54 -0.05 13.09
N LEU A 52 13.30 0.37 13.10
CA LEU A 52 12.90 1.77 13.13
C LEU A 52 11.75 1.93 14.10
N LEU A 53 11.83 2.89 14.99
CA LEU A 53 10.73 3.26 15.87
C LEU A 53 10.02 4.50 15.32
N LEU A 54 8.75 4.36 14.95
CA LEU A 54 7.85 5.47 14.66
C LEU A 54 7.11 5.85 15.93
N VAL A 55 7.21 7.12 16.29
CA VAL A 55 6.55 7.69 17.46
C VAL A 55 5.46 8.63 16.98
N GLY A 56 4.22 8.41 17.40
CA GLY A 56 3.12 9.33 17.08
C GLY A 56 3.27 10.67 17.77
N SER A 57 2.72 11.73 17.17
CA SER A 57 2.94 13.11 17.64
C SER A 57 2.44 13.34 19.08
N GLN A 58 1.43 12.57 19.50
CA GLN A 58 0.81 12.67 20.81
C GLN A 58 1.39 11.71 21.86
N LYS A 59 2.31 10.80 21.48
CA LYS A 59 2.93 9.87 22.44
C LYS A 59 3.89 10.63 23.35
N THR A 60 3.71 10.45 24.65
CA THR A 60 4.66 10.84 25.69
C THR A 60 5.29 9.60 26.31
N PHE A 61 6.58 9.70 26.61
CA PHE A 61 7.35 8.66 27.27
C PHE A 61 7.73 9.08 28.68
N ASN A 62 7.63 8.16 29.63
CA ASN A 62 8.07 8.41 31.00
C ASN A 62 9.61 8.31 31.11
N GLU A 63 10.18 8.60 32.28
CA GLU A 63 11.63 8.55 32.48
C GLU A 63 12.23 7.16 32.21
N HIS A 64 11.51 6.08 32.56
CA HIS A 64 11.95 4.71 32.33
C HIS A 64 11.99 4.36 30.84
N ASP A 65 10.98 4.75 30.08
CA ASP A 65 10.92 4.58 28.62
C ASP A 65 12.07 5.31 27.92
N LEU A 66 12.36 6.55 28.34
CA LEU A 66 13.46 7.35 27.80
C LEU A 66 14.82 6.71 28.12
N GLN A 67 14.95 6.09 29.29
CA GLN A 67 16.13 5.28 29.61
C GLN A 67 16.22 4.07 28.68
N ILE A 68 15.15 3.31 28.45
CA ILE A 68 15.17 2.18 27.50
C ILE A 68 15.59 2.66 26.10
N LEU A 69 14.99 3.75 25.59
CA LEU A 69 15.28 4.30 24.27
C LEU A 69 16.71 4.83 24.10
N SER A 70 17.35 5.27 25.19
CA SER A 70 18.76 5.68 25.16
C SER A 70 19.71 4.49 25.10
N HIS A 71 19.37 3.37 25.74
CA HIS A 71 20.18 2.15 25.71
C HIS A 71 20.00 1.34 24.42
N CYS A 72 18.79 1.27 23.87
CA CYS A 72 18.49 0.41 22.73
C CYS A 72 19.06 0.91 21.40
N ASN A 73 19.54 2.15 21.27
CA ASN A 73 20.12 2.72 20.04
C ASN A 73 19.29 2.53 18.75
N ILE A 74 17.98 2.31 18.86
CA ILE A 74 17.09 2.18 17.70
C ILE A 74 16.92 3.56 17.06
N PRO A 75 17.09 3.70 15.73
CA PRO A 75 16.72 4.90 14.99
C PRO A 75 15.24 5.24 15.23
N LEU A 76 14.97 6.51 15.50
CA LEU A 76 13.63 7.01 15.80
C LEU A 76 13.22 8.04 14.75
N ILE A 77 11.97 7.95 14.31
CA ILE A 77 11.29 8.99 13.53
C ILE A 77 10.07 9.43 14.32
N ASP A 78 10.03 10.72 14.67
CA ASP A 78 8.86 11.32 15.28
C ASP A 78 7.91 11.79 14.19
N LEU A 79 6.69 11.27 14.19
CA LEU A 79 5.70 11.55 13.16
C LEU A 79 5.18 12.98 13.22
N SER A 80 5.48 13.75 14.29
CA SER A 80 5.22 15.18 14.32
C SER A 80 5.88 15.91 13.14
N GLU A 81 7.01 15.43 12.63
CA GLU A 81 7.72 16.03 11.49
C GLU A 81 6.95 15.96 10.17
N PHE A 82 5.90 15.13 10.11
CA PHE A 82 5.04 15.00 8.93
C PHE A 82 3.65 15.62 9.11
N ALA A 83 3.34 16.15 10.29
CA ALA A 83 2.03 16.74 10.56
C ALA A 83 1.82 18.06 9.79
N SER A 84 2.89 18.81 9.52
CA SER A 84 2.84 20.02 8.70
C SER A 84 4.19 20.31 8.01
N PRO A 85 4.22 21.13 6.94
CA PRO A 85 5.46 21.44 6.23
C PRO A 85 6.53 22.15 7.07
N SER A 86 6.12 22.83 8.15
CA SER A 86 7.01 23.55 9.07
C SER A 86 7.29 22.77 10.34
N ALA A 87 6.66 21.62 10.54
CA ALA A 87 6.88 20.82 11.74
C ALA A 87 8.28 20.20 11.69
N THR A 88 8.90 20.14 12.87
CA THR A 88 10.14 19.40 13.07
C THR A 88 9.89 18.29 14.07
N GLY A 89 10.55 17.15 13.88
CA GLY A 89 10.45 16.03 14.81
C GLY A 89 11.01 16.41 16.18
N ARG A 90 10.35 15.99 17.26
CA ARG A 90 10.90 16.17 18.61
C ARG A 90 12.21 15.41 18.74
N GLN A 91 13.17 16.03 19.40
CA GLN A 91 14.40 15.34 19.81
C GLN A 91 14.09 14.33 20.92
N LYS A 92 14.98 13.35 21.13
CA LYS A 92 14.80 12.31 22.17
C LYS A 92 14.54 12.91 23.58
N SER A 93 15.17 14.03 23.91
CA SER A 93 14.97 14.74 25.18
C SER A 93 13.60 15.40 25.33
N GLU A 94 12.90 15.64 24.22
CA GLU A 94 11.61 16.32 24.16
C GLU A 94 10.43 15.35 24.15
N LEU A 95 10.70 14.05 23.98
CA LEU A 95 9.71 12.97 23.92
C LEU A 95 8.92 12.74 25.23
N GLY A 96 9.34 13.36 26.33
CA GLY A 96 8.56 13.41 27.57
C GLY A 96 7.38 14.40 27.51
N LYS A 97 7.29 15.20 26.44
CA LYS A 97 6.24 16.20 26.22
C LYS A 97 5.43 15.87 24.97
N GLN A 98 4.16 16.25 24.97
CA GLN A 98 3.32 16.16 23.78
C GLN A 98 3.84 17.15 22.72
N ALA A 99 3.73 16.78 21.45
CA ALA A 99 4.03 17.71 20.37
C ALA A 99 2.91 18.76 20.27
N ASP A 100 3.28 20.02 20.06
CA ASP A 100 2.35 21.14 19.83
C ASP A 100 1.97 21.23 18.34
N VAL A 101 1.56 20.10 17.77
CA VAL A 101 1.13 19.97 16.37
C VAL A 101 -0.06 19.01 16.25
N GLU A 102 -0.73 19.05 15.11
CA GLU A 102 -1.81 18.13 14.80
C GLU A 102 -1.36 16.66 14.76
N VAL A 103 -2.33 15.76 14.87
CA VAL A 103 -2.10 14.31 14.76
C VAL A 103 -1.76 13.96 13.32
N GLU A 104 -0.71 13.14 13.13
CA GLU A 104 -0.31 12.68 11.82
C GLU A 104 -1.46 11.98 11.07
N GLN A 105 -1.58 12.30 9.79
CA GLN A 105 -2.55 11.70 8.88
C GLN A 105 -1.83 10.78 7.90
N PHE A 106 -2.47 9.67 7.55
CA PHE A 106 -1.99 8.86 6.43
C PHE A 106 -2.33 9.60 5.13
N HIS A 107 -1.37 9.75 4.22
CA HIS A 107 -1.62 10.22 2.85
C HIS A 107 -0.42 9.89 1.95
N SER A 108 -0.56 10.09 0.64
CA SER A 108 0.50 9.74 -0.33
C SER A 108 1.83 10.43 -0.03
N GLN A 109 1.80 11.74 0.26
CA GLN A 109 3.01 12.50 0.56
C GLN A 109 3.71 12.02 1.84
N PHE A 110 2.95 11.69 2.90
CA PHE A 110 3.47 11.11 4.14
C PHE A 110 4.28 9.84 3.84
N VAL A 111 3.74 8.95 3.00
CA VAL A 111 4.42 7.69 2.65
C VAL A 111 5.72 7.93 1.88
N ILE A 112 5.78 8.92 0.99
CA ILE A 112 7.01 9.29 0.28
C ILE A 112 8.07 9.76 1.28
N GLN A 113 7.70 10.71 2.16
CA GLN A 113 8.60 11.27 3.16
C GLN A 113 9.07 10.20 4.15
N LEU A 114 8.18 9.34 4.62
CA LEU A 114 8.51 8.25 5.52
C LEU A 114 9.51 7.27 4.89
N LYS A 115 9.32 6.90 3.62
CA LYS A 115 10.28 6.05 2.90
C LYS A 115 11.65 6.71 2.81
N GLU A 116 11.70 7.98 2.43
CA GLU A 116 12.96 8.72 2.30
C GLU A 116 13.69 8.78 3.64
N ARG A 117 12.97 9.12 4.72
CA ARG A 117 13.51 9.18 6.07
C ARG A 117 14.03 7.82 6.54
N LEU A 118 13.28 6.75 6.30
CA LEU A 118 13.68 5.38 6.60
C LEU A 118 14.96 4.99 5.82
N GLN A 119 15.07 5.36 4.54
CA GLN A 119 16.27 5.04 3.75
C GLN A 119 17.49 5.85 4.19
N GLN A 120 17.30 7.10 4.64
CA GLN A 120 18.38 7.93 5.20
C GLN A 120 18.95 7.38 6.51
N THR A 121 18.16 6.67 7.31
CA THR A 121 18.64 6.00 8.53
C THR A 121 19.35 4.68 8.24
N GLY A 122 19.50 4.30 6.97
CA GLY A 122 20.09 3.03 6.53
C GLY A 122 19.08 1.89 6.40
N GLY A 123 17.79 2.15 6.58
CA GLY A 123 16.72 1.18 6.44
C GLY A 123 16.39 0.80 4.99
N ALA A 124 15.60 -0.27 4.82
CA ALA A 124 15.01 -0.75 3.57
C ALA A 124 13.47 -0.56 3.51
N TRP A 125 12.95 -0.11 2.37
CA TRP A 125 11.50 -0.05 2.21
C TRP A 125 11.00 -1.34 1.56
N ILE A 126 10.41 -2.22 2.37
CA ILE A 126 9.98 -3.57 1.96
C ILE A 126 8.52 -3.77 2.35
N ARG A 127 7.68 -4.17 1.39
CA ARG A 127 6.24 -4.39 1.59
C ARG A 127 5.74 -5.57 0.79
N LEU A 128 4.58 -6.11 1.15
CA LEU A 128 3.82 -7.00 0.27
C LEU A 128 3.42 -6.27 -1.02
N ALA A 129 3.58 -6.93 -2.16
CA ALA A 129 3.15 -6.42 -3.45
C ALA A 129 1.62 -6.24 -3.49
N ASP A 130 1.16 -5.29 -4.31
CA ASP A 130 -0.28 -5.02 -4.49
C ASP A 130 -0.99 -6.12 -5.27
N TYR A 131 -0.26 -6.77 -6.18
CA TYR A 131 -0.76 -7.78 -7.11
C TYR A 131 -0.02 -9.10 -6.86
N PRO A 132 -0.62 -10.25 -7.22
CA PRO A 132 0.08 -11.52 -7.17
C PRO A 132 1.35 -11.46 -8.04
N TYR A 133 2.42 -12.09 -7.60
CA TYR A 133 3.62 -12.28 -8.41
C TYR A 133 3.28 -13.07 -9.69
N PRO A 134 3.84 -12.71 -10.87
CA PRO A 134 4.85 -11.69 -11.14
C PRO A 134 4.26 -10.32 -11.55
N TYR A 135 2.98 -10.07 -11.30
CA TYR A 135 2.27 -8.96 -11.92
C TYR A 135 2.64 -7.60 -11.31
N GLN A 136 2.63 -6.57 -12.17
CA GLN A 136 2.96 -5.19 -11.79
C GLN A 136 1.77 -4.23 -11.89
N GLY A 137 0.64 -4.70 -12.40
CA GLY A 137 -0.59 -3.93 -12.57
C GLY A 137 -1.75 -4.88 -12.82
N VAL A 138 -2.97 -4.38 -12.75
CA VAL A 138 -4.18 -5.18 -13.02
C VAL A 138 -5.15 -4.43 -13.92
N ILE A 139 -5.77 -5.17 -14.84
CA ILE A 139 -6.97 -4.75 -15.58
C ILE A 139 -8.10 -5.70 -15.21
N CYS A 140 -9.12 -5.13 -14.57
CA CYS A 140 -10.30 -5.84 -14.12
C CYS A 140 -11.45 -5.61 -15.09
N TYR A 141 -12.08 -6.70 -15.55
CA TYR A 141 -13.34 -6.67 -16.29
C TYR A 141 -14.51 -7.13 -15.41
N GLY A 142 -15.72 -6.86 -15.89
CA GLY A 142 -16.98 -7.20 -15.27
C GLY A 142 -17.36 -6.28 -14.12
N GLU A 143 -18.61 -6.42 -13.68
CA GLU A 143 -19.08 -5.79 -12.45
C GLU A 143 -18.81 -6.70 -11.25
N SER A 144 -18.67 -6.09 -10.08
CA SER A 144 -18.57 -6.84 -8.83
C SER A 144 -19.95 -6.92 -8.19
N ALA A 145 -20.40 -8.13 -7.87
CA ALA A 145 -21.58 -8.34 -7.02
C ALA A 145 -21.29 -8.04 -5.54
N LEU A 146 -20.03 -7.73 -5.18
CA LEU A 146 -19.63 -7.44 -3.80
C LEU A 146 -20.16 -6.07 -3.40
N GLY A 147 -21.10 -6.04 -2.45
CA GLY A 147 -21.81 -4.84 -1.98
C GLY A 147 -20.93 -3.73 -1.36
N LYS A 148 -21.10 -3.44 -0.06
CA LYS A 148 -20.49 -2.26 0.61
C LYS A 148 -18.95 -2.16 0.44
N GLU A 149 -18.23 -3.28 0.40
CA GLU A 149 -16.77 -3.33 0.18
C GLU A 149 -16.37 -2.62 -1.14
N PHE A 150 -17.15 -2.75 -2.22
CA PHE A 150 -16.84 -2.11 -3.49
C PHE A 150 -16.85 -0.57 -3.42
N ARG A 151 -17.71 0.03 -2.58
CA ARG A 151 -17.80 1.50 -2.44
C ARG A 151 -16.58 2.12 -1.77
N GLU A 152 -15.92 1.38 -0.87
CA GLU A 152 -14.68 1.85 -0.24
C GLU A 152 -13.51 1.81 -1.22
N TYR A 153 -13.52 0.85 -2.15
CA TYR A 153 -12.46 0.68 -3.16
C TYR A 153 -12.67 1.47 -4.46
N SER A 154 -13.91 1.86 -4.79
CA SER A 154 -14.25 2.57 -6.04
C SER A 154 -13.49 3.88 -6.21
N ASN A 155 -13.06 4.49 -5.10
CA ASN A 155 -12.31 5.74 -5.11
C ASN A 155 -10.88 5.55 -5.65
N VAL A 156 -10.24 4.40 -5.41
CA VAL A 156 -8.84 4.13 -5.85
C VAL A 156 -8.76 3.23 -7.08
N MET A 157 -9.73 2.35 -7.28
CA MET A 157 -9.95 1.65 -8.55
C MET A 157 -10.79 2.49 -9.53
N SER A 158 -10.72 3.83 -9.47
CA SER A 158 -11.68 4.72 -10.15
C SER A 158 -11.92 4.21 -11.57
N PRO A 159 -13.16 3.81 -11.93
CA PRO A 159 -13.41 3.11 -13.17
C PRO A 159 -12.86 3.95 -14.33
N LEU A 160 -12.11 3.32 -15.23
CA LEU A 160 -11.69 3.99 -16.45
C LEU A 160 -12.86 3.84 -17.42
N PRO A 161 -13.61 4.93 -17.71
CA PRO A 161 -14.78 4.83 -18.56
C PRO A 161 -14.34 4.35 -19.93
N VAL A 162 -14.96 3.26 -20.40
CA VAL A 162 -14.78 2.79 -21.76
C VAL A 162 -15.77 3.57 -22.63
N PRO A 163 -15.30 4.35 -23.61
CA PRO A 163 -16.18 5.03 -24.56
C PRO A 163 -17.15 4.04 -25.20
N LEU A 164 -18.42 4.44 -25.36
CA LEU A 164 -19.47 3.59 -25.94
C LEU A 164 -19.08 3.11 -27.32
N GLU A 165 -18.39 3.95 -28.09
CA GLU A 165 -17.86 3.64 -29.42
C GLU A 165 -16.81 2.53 -29.42
N LEU A 166 -16.21 2.21 -28.27
CA LEU A 166 -15.25 1.11 -28.11
C LEU A 166 -15.89 -0.15 -27.50
N LEU A 167 -17.11 -0.06 -26.97
CA LEU A 167 -17.86 -1.20 -26.46
C LEU A 167 -18.60 -1.86 -27.61
N HIS A 168 -18.29 -3.13 -27.89
CA HIS A 168 -19.04 -3.96 -28.85
C HIS A 168 -20.40 -4.41 -28.29
N LEU A 169 -21.09 -3.57 -27.53
CA LEU A 169 -22.46 -3.86 -27.12
C LEU A 169 -23.33 -3.74 -28.38
N LYS A 170 -23.66 -4.91 -28.94
CA LYS A 170 -24.59 -5.14 -30.05
C LYS A 170 -25.75 -4.13 -30.02
N SER A 171 -25.82 -3.24 -31.02
CA SER A 171 -26.91 -3.22 -32.03
C SER A 171 -27.11 -1.91 -32.78
N GLU A 172 -26.42 -0.80 -32.48
CA GLU A 172 -26.77 0.50 -33.15
C GLU A 172 -25.59 1.33 -33.71
N TYR A 173 -24.34 0.95 -33.44
CA TYR A 173 -23.16 1.74 -33.87
C TYR A 173 -22.53 1.33 -35.21
N ASP A 174 -23.19 0.48 -36.00
CA ASP A 174 -22.71 0.11 -37.34
C ASP A 174 -22.98 1.19 -38.42
N TRP A 175 -23.58 2.33 -38.06
CA TRP A 175 -23.97 3.36 -39.04
C TRP A 175 -22.94 4.48 -39.30
N HIS A 176 -21.88 4.62 -38.52
CA HIS A 176 -20.81 5.60 -38.79
C HIS A 176 -19.44 4.95 -38.69
N GLY A 177 -19.12 4.14 -39.71
CA GLY A 177 -17.82 3.52 -39.93
C GLY A 177 -16.69 4.55 -40.01
N LYS A 178 -16.09 4.83 -38.84
CA LYS A 178 -14.70 5.21 -38.58
C LYS A 178 -14.58 5.36 -37.08
N PHE A 179 -14.11 4.31 -36.40
CA PHE A 179 -13.66 4.47 -35.02
C PHE A 179 -12.67 5.63 -34.96
N ASP A 180 -12.95 6.63 -34.13
CA ASP A 180 -12.07 7.79 -34.02
C ASP A 180 -10.73 7.34 -33.43
N SER A 181 -9.70 7.40 -34.27
CA SER A 181 -8.30 7.14 -33.90
C SER A 181 -7.85 7.93 -32.67
N GLN A 182 -8.44 9.10 -32.41
CA GLN A 182 -8.13 9.91 -31.24
C GLN A 182 -8.72 9.33 -29.96
N ILE A 183 -9.95 8.81 -29.99
CA ILE A 183 -10.60 8.15 -28.84
C ILE A 183 -9.82 6.90 -28.43
N GLN A 184 -9.49 6.03 -29.40
CA GLN A 184 -8.67 4.85 -29.17
C GLN A 184 -7.29 5.20 -28.58
N ARG A 185 -6.64 6.21 -29.18
CA ARG A 185 -5.34 6.69 -28.71
C ARG A 185 -5.42 7.23 -27.27
N LYS A 186 -6.44 8.02 -26.95
CA LYS A 186 -6.64 8.60 -25.62
C LYS A 186 -6.83 7.50 -24.58
N PHE A 187 -7.76 6.58 -24.81
CA PHE A 187 -8.01 5.46 -23.89
C PHE A 187 -6.77 4.60 -23.68
N ARG A 188 -6.02 4.29 -24.75
CA ARG A 188 -4.74 3.58 -24.66
C ARG A 188 -3.71 4.35 -23.81
N VAL A 189 -3.57 5.66 -24.01
CA VAL A 189 -2.64 6.50 -23.23
C VAL A 189 -3.02 6.49 -21.76
N ASP A 190 -4.31 6.61 -21.43
CA ASP A 190 -4.80 6.62 -20.06
C ASP A 190 -4.55 5.27 -19.36
N LEU A 191 -4.79 4.16 -20.06
CA LEU A 191 -4.53 2.81 -19.57
C LEU A 191 -3.02 2.60 -19.29
N ILE A 192 -2.15 2.98 -20.24
CA ILE A 192 -0.69 2.89 -20.06
C ILE A 192 -0.22 3.79 -18.91
N SER A 193 -0.78 5.00 -18.80
CA SER A 193 -0.46 5.94 -17.72
C SER A 193 -0.79 5.36 -16.34
N ARG A 194 -1.97 4.75 -16.18
CA ARG A 194 -2.35 4.06 -14.94
C ARG A 194 -1.46 2.86 -14.64
N TYR A 195 -1.19 2.03 -15.65
CA TYR A 195 -0.27 0.89 -15.51
C TYR A 195 1.12 1.32 -15.02
N ARG A 196 1.70 2.38 -15.60
CA ARG A 196 3.02 2.89 -15.19
C ARG A 196 3.05 3.41 -13.76
N LYS A 197 1.93 3.95 -13.27
CA LYS A 197 1.75 4.36 -11.87
C LYS A 197 1.50 3.17 -10.93
N GLY A 198 1.27 1.98 -11.48
CA GLY A 198 0.91 0.78 -10.71
C GLY A 198 -0.51 0.80 -10.18
N LEU A 199 -1.39 1.61 -10.77
CA LEU A 199 -2.77 1.73 -10.34
C LEU A 199 -3.65 0.65 -10.98
N PRO A 200 -4.62 0.10 -10.23
CA PRO A 200 -5.58 -0.82 -10.79
C PRO A 200 -6.49 -0.12 -11.81
N VAL A 201 -6.84 -0.82 -12.88
CA VAL A 201 -7.81 -0.36 -13.89
C VAL A 201 -9.06 -1.21 -13.78
N SER A 202 -10.20 -0.59 -13.49
CA SER A 202 -11.50 -1.25 -13.52
C SER A 202 -12.29 -0.82 -14.76
N LEU A 203 -12.77 -1.79 -15.54
CA LEU A 203 -13.56 -1.62 -16.76
C LEU A 203 -14.94 -2.30 -16.57
N PRO A 204 -15.85 -1.73 -15.76
CA PRO A 204 -17.10 -2.39 -15.40
C PRO A 204 -18.01 -2.63 -16.61
N SER A 205 -17.96 -1.74 -17.61
CA SER A 205 -18.73 -1.85 -18.86
C SER A 205 -18.26 -2.99 -19.78
N VAL A 206 -17.17 -3.68 -19.45
CA VAL A 206 -16.65 -4.82 -20.21
C VAL A 206 -17.04 -6.10 -19.47
N PRO A 207 -18.11 -6.80 -19.85
CA PRO A 207 -18.70 -7.89 -19.06
C PRO A 207 -17.88 -9.18 -19.04
N SER A 208 -16.99 -9.40 -20.02
CA SER A 208 -16.29 -10.67 -20.17
C SER A 208 -14.85 -10.53 -20.63
N ARG A 209 -14.05 -11.58 -20.40
CA ARG A 209 -12.66 -11.65 -20.89
C ARG A 209 -12.58 -11.54 -22.42
N LYS A 210 -13.51 -12.17 -23.14
CA LYS A 210 -13.55 -12.14 -24.60
C LYS A 210 -13.75 -10.71 -25.13
N GLU A 211 -14.65 -9.94 -24.51
CA GLU A 211 -14.90 -8.55 -24.88
C GLU A 211 -13.72 -7.64 -24.52
N LEU A 212 -13.04 -7.92 -23.41
CA LEU A 212 -11.80 -7.22 -23.07
C LEU A 212 -10.71 -7.48 -24.11
N ASP A 213 -10.50 -8.73 -24.52
CA ASP A 213 -9.47 -9.06 -25.51
C ASP A 213 -9.75 -8.34 -26.85
N LEU A 214 -11.02 -8.25 -27.27
CA LEU A 214 -11.44 -7.47 -28.44
C LEU A 214 -11.20 -5.96 -28.27
N LEU A 215 -11.53 -5.39 -27.10
CA LEU A 215 -11.27 -3.98 -26.80
C LEU A 215 -9.77 -3.66 -26.88
N LEU A 216 -8.92 -4.51 -26.29
CA LEU A 216 -7.47 -4.32 -26.29
C LEU A 216 -6.88 -4.41 -27.71
N GLN A 217 -7.43 -5.27 -28.57
CA GLN A 217 -7.09 -5.33 -29.99
C GLN A 217 -7.48 -4.05 -30.72
N ASN A 218 -8.73 -3.57 -30.53
CA ASN A 218 -9.23 -2.37 -31.19
C ASN A 218 -8.43 -1.11 -30.88
N ILE A 219 -7.92 -0.97 -29.65
CA ILE A 219 -7.09 0.18 -29.26
C ILE A 219 -5.62 0.02 -29.64
N ASN A 220 -5.24 -1.08 -30.30
CA ASN A 220 -3.87 -1.42 -30.67
C ASN A 220 -2.92 -1.34 -29.46
N LEU A 221 -3.26 -2.02 -28.35
CA LEU A 221 -2.41 -2.10 -27.17
C LEU A 221 -1.49 -3.32 -27.27
N ASP A 222 -0.18 -3.07 -27.41
CA ASP A 222 0.84 -4.13 -27.38
C ASP A 222 1.13 -4.54 -25.94
N ARG A 223 1.24 -5.86 -25.68
CA ARG A 223 1.66 -6.40 -24.37
C ARG A 223 3.01 -5.84 -23.91
N LYS A 224 3.89 -5.44 -24.82
CA LYS A 224 5.17 -4.77 -24.48
C LYS A 224 4.98 -3.42 -23.80
N GLN A 225 3.83 -2.76 -23.98
CA GLN A 225 3.53 -1.47 -23.36
C GLN A 225 3.04 -1.63 -21.91
N ILE A 226 2.51 -2.81 -21.57
CA ILE A 226 2.02 -3.18 -20.24
C ILE A 226 2.48 -4.60 -19.86
N PRO A 227 3.81 -4.85 -19.77
CA PRO A 227 4.33 -6.18 -19.48
C PRO A 227 3.84 -6.67 -18.10
N LEU A 228 3.67 -7.97 -17.91
CA LEU A 228 3.27 -8.53 -16.61
C LEU A 228 2.01 -7.87 -16.02
N VAL A 229 1.04 -7.53 -16.87
CA VAL A 229 -0.30 -7.10 -16.44
C VAL A 229 -1.12 -8.32 -16.05
N TRP A 230 -1.77 -8.25 -14.89
CA TRP A 230 -2.77 -9.22 -14.48
C TRP A 230 -4.11 -8.86 -15.12
N VAL A 231 -4.66 -9.72 -15.96
CA VAL A 231 -6.01 -9.52 -16.51
C VAL A 231 -6.96 -10.51 -15.87
N THR A 232 -7.95 -9.99 -15.16
CA THR A 232 -8.81 -10.81 -14.28
C THR A 232 -10.20 -10.21 -14.13
N SER A 233 -11.13 -10.94 -13.52
CA SER A 233 -12.41 -10.36 -13.12
C SER A 233 -12.24 -9.47 -11.89
N LEU A 234 -13.09 -8.46 -11.76
CA LEU A 234 -13.10 -7.59 -10.60
C LEU A 234 -13.31 -8.36 -9.28
N GLU A 235 -14.16 -9.39 -9.29
CA GLU A 235 -14.36 -10.31 -8.16
C GLU A 235 -13.06 -11.02 -7.75
N THR A 236 -12.31 -11.56 -8.71
CA THR A 236 -11.06 -12.28 -8.43
C THR A 236 -9.99 -11.36 -7.87
N PHE A 237 -9.92 -10.12 -8.37
CA PHE A 237 -9.04 -9.09 -7.80
C PHE A 237 -9.37 -8.83 -6.33
N PHE A 238 -10.65 -8.66 -5.98
CA PHE A 238 -11.05 -8.45 -4.59
C PHE A 238 -10.78 -9.65 -3.69
N ARG A 239 -10.95 -10.87 -4.20
CA ARG A 239 -10.55 -12.08 -3.47
C ARG A 239 -9.07 -12.04 -3.11
N TRP A 240 -8.20 -11.75 -4.08
CA TRP A 240 -6.77 -11.57 -3.79
C TRP A 240 -6.54 -10.47 -2.76
N TRP A 241 -7.16 -9.32 -2.94
CA TRP A 241 -6.97 -8.18 -2.07
C TRP A 241 -7.33 -8.48 -0.60
N ASN A 242 -8.49 -9.09 -0.37
CA ASN A 242 -8.95 -9.48 0.96
C ASN A 242 -8.02 -10.52 1.60
N LEU A 243 -7.49 -11.47 0.82
CA LEU A 243 -6.48 -12.43 1.32
C LEU A 243 -5.17 -11.72 1.68
N ARG A 244 -4.68 -10.84 0.80
CA ARG A 244 -3.42 -10.11 0.97
C ARG A 244 -3.41 -9.29 2.27
N ARG A 245 -4.54 -8.69 2.66
CA ARG A 245 -4.69 -7.94 3.93
C ARG A 245 -4.52 -8.81 5.18
N GLN A 246 -4.76 -10.11 5.06
CA GLN A 246 -4.68 -11.07 6.16
C GLN A 246 -3.30 -11.76 6.24
N LEU A 247 -2.41 -11.53 5.26
CA LEU A 247 -1.09 -12.15 5.25
C LEU A 247 -0.19 -11.51 6.30
N GLY A 248 0.36 -12.35 7.18
CA GLY A 248 1.41 -11.95 8.10
C GLY A 248 2.77 -12.11 7.44
N VAL A 249 3.59 -11.05 7.46
CA VAL A 249 4.97 -11.09 6.94
C VAL A 249 5.94 -10.58 7.98
N SER A 250 6.94 -11.40 8.29
CA SER A 250 8.12 -11.02 9.07
C SER A 250 9.35 -11.07 8.17
N ILE A 251 10.23 -10.07 8.33
CA ILE A 251 11.43 -9.92 7.51
C ILE A 251 12.61 -9.82 8.48
N SER A 252 13.73 -10.43 8.16
CA SER A 252 14.97 -10.38 8.94
C SER A 252 16.17 -10.32 8.00
N ARG A 253 17.25 -9.69 8.47
CA ARG A 253 18.42 -9.44 7.62
C ARG A 253 19.44 -10.54 7.89
N ILE A 254 19.89 -11.20 6.84
CA ILE A 254 21.00 -12.17 6.91
C ILE A 254 22.23 -11.63 6.18
N SER A 255 23.37 -12.31 6.29
CA SER A 255 24.64 -11.86 5.73
C SER A 255 24.61 -11.65 4.21
N SER A 256 23.84 -12.47 3.49
CA SER A 256 23.74 -12.48 2.02
C SER A 256 22.45 -11.85 1.48
N GLY A 257 21.55 -11.35 2.33
CA GLY A 257 20.20 -11.04 1.88
C GLY A 257 19.18 -10.88 3.00
N TRP A 258 17.97 -11.37 2.74
CA TRP A 258 16.83 -11.30 3.64
C TRP A 258 16.25 -12.68 3.85
N GLU A 259 15.88 -12.97 5.08
CA GLU A 259 14.98 -14.08 5.39
C GLU A 259 13.59 -13.51 5.63
N THR A 260 12.57 -14.14 5.06
CA THR A 260 11.19 -13.71 5.26
C THR A 260 10.30 -14.89 5.61
N VAL A 261 9.44 -14.69 6.60
CA VAL A 261 8.42 -15.65 7.00
C VAL A 261 7.07 -15.07 6.63
N ILE A 262 6.36 -15.76 5.74
CA ILE A 262 5.00 -15.40 5.35
C ILE A 262 4.01 -16.46 5.83
N SER A 263 2.88 -16.01 6.37
CA SER A 263 1.82 -16.85 6.91
C SER A 263 0.45 -16.36 6.44
N GLY A 264 -0.51 -17.27 6.31
CA GLY A 264 -1.88 -17.00 5.86
C GLY A 264 -2.28 -17.88 4.68
N GLN A 265 -3.52 -17.70 4.21
CA GLN A 265 -4.05 -18.49 3.09
C GLN A 265 -3.82 -17.78 1.76
N PHE A 266 -3.24 -18.48 0.79
CA PHE A 266 -2.94 -17.89 -0.53
C PHE A 266 -4.00 -18.19 -1.59
N GLN A 267 -4.79 -19.26 -1.43
CA GLN A 267 -5.87 -19.67 -2.33
C GLN A 267 -5.51 -19.65 -3.83
N GLY A 268 -4.29 -20.09 -4.17
CA GLY A 268 -3.80 -20.16 -5.56
C GLY A 268 -3.17 -18.86 -6.10
N PHE A 269 -3.09 -17.80 -5.29
CA PHE A 269 -2.30 -16.61 -5.63
C PHE A 269 -0.85 -16.76 -5.17
N GLY A 270 0.10 -16.23 -5.93
CA GLY A 270 1.49 -16.13 -5.52
C GLY A 270 1.75 -14.79 -4.84
N PRO A 271 1.97 -14.71 -3.51
CA PRO A 271 2.35 -13.45 -2.88
C PRO A 271 3.72 -13.00 -3.39
N GLY A 272 3.88 -11.68 -3.54
CA GLY A 272 5.15 -11.06 -3.90
C GLY A 272 5.62 -10.13 -2.80
N LEU A 273 6.93 -10.02 -2.61
CA LEU A 273 7.56 -9.01 -1.76
C LEU A 273 8.19 -7.94 -2.63
N GLN A 274 7.79 -6.68 -2.44
CA GLN A 274 8.34 -5.54 -3.14
C GLN A 274 9.40 -4.84 -2.29
N ILE A 275 10.61 -4.76 -2.83
CA ILE A 275 11.80 -4.17 -2.19
C ILE A 275 12.17 -2.90 -2.94
N TRP A 276 12.39 -1.80 -2.23
CA TRP A 276 12.73 -0.49 -2.81
C TRP A 276 14.10 0.01 -2.39
N ARG A 277 14.83 0.60 -3.36
CA ARG A 277 16.11 1.30 -3.17
C ARG A 277 16.10 2.60 -3.97
N GLY A 278 15.89 3.73 -3.27
CA GLY A 278 15.62 5.02 -3.93
C GLY A 278 14.44 4.92 -4.90
N GLN A 279 14.64 5.27 -6.17
CA GLN A 279 13.63 5.19 -7.24
C GLN A 279 13.54 3.81 -7.93
N HIS A 280 14.29 2.82 -7.46
CA HIS A 280 14.28 1.47 -7.99
C HIS A 280 13.44 0.56 -7.11
N SER A 281 12.77 -0.40 -7.73
CA SER A 281 12.10 -1.48 -7.02
C SER A 281 12.23 -2.81 -7.73
N ALA A 282 12.12 -3.88 -6.95
CA ALA A 282 12.09 -5.25 -7.40
C ALA A 282 10.94 -5.98 -6.69
N THR A 283 10.38 -6.98 -7.34
CA THR A 283 9.39 -7.88 -6.73
C THR A 283 9.92 -9.29 -6.80
N VAL A 284 9.94 -9.99 -5.67
CA VAL A 284 10.32 -11.39 -5.58
C VAL A 284 9.13 -12.24 -5.17
N SER A 285 9.06 -13.47 -5.68
CA SER A 285 8.02 -14.42 -5.31
C SER A 285 8.23 -14.89 -3.87
N LEU A 286 7.14 -15.10 -3.15
CA LEU A 286 7.14 -15.76 -1.85
C LEU A 286 6.38 -17.09 -1.93
N THR A 287 6.85 -18.07 -1.18
CA THR A 287 6.18 -19.33 -0.86
C THR A 287 5.82 -19.38 0.62
N GLU A 288 4.88 -20.24 1.00
CA GLU A 288 4.41 -20.32 2.38
C GLU A 288 5.55 -20.72 3.32
N GLY A 289 5.63 -20.09 4.49
CA GLY A 289 6.71 -20.31 5.44
C GLY A 289 7.94 -19.43 5.16
N VAL A 290 9.13 -20.03 5.21
CA VAL A 290 10.42 -19.34 5.20
C VAL A 290 10.94 -19.19 3.76
N ASN A 291 11.41 -17.99 3.41
CA ASN A 291 11.97 -17.65 2.11
C ASN A 291 13.31 -16.91 2.29
N GLU A 292 14.33 -17.34 1.57
CA GLU A 292 15.62 -16.65 1.49
C GLU A 292 15.69 -15.81 0.20
N ILE A 293 15.95 -14.51 0.34
CA ILE A 293 16.06 -13.54 -0.75
C ILE A 293 17.48 -12.98 -0.75
N ARG A 294 18.32 -13.47 -1.66
CA ARG A 294 19.73 -13.03 -1.75
C ARG A 294 19.87 -11.70 -2.46
N ASP A 295 20.73 -10.82 -1.97
CA ASP A 295 20.91 -9.48 -2.55
C ASP A 295 21.32 -9.53 -4.02
N GLU A 296 22.22 -10.44 -4.39
CA GLU A 296 22.68 -10.62 -5.77
C GLU A 296 21.59 -11.09 -6.74
N SER A 297 20.50 -11.67 -6.21
CA SER A 297 19.37 -12.19 -7.00
C SER A 297 18.29 -11.13 -7.28
N ILE A 298 18.37 -9.95 -6.65
CA ILE A 298 17.34 -8.92 -6.74
C ILE A 298 17.55 -8.07 -8.00
N ALA A 299 16.74 -8.31 -9.01
CA ALA A 299 16.73 -7.52 -10.24
C ALA A 299 15.93 -6.21 -10.05
N PHE A 300 16.64 -5.14 -9.70
CA PHE A 300 16.05 -3.80 -9.55
C PHE A 300 15.73 -3.16 -10.89
N VAL A 301 14.53 -2.56 -10.99
CA VAL A 301 14.09 -1.78 -12.14
C VAL A 301 13.73 -0.36 -11.69
N THR A 302 14.12 0.64 -12.47
CA THR A 302 13.77 2.04 -12.20
C THR A 302 12.28 2.25 -12.44
N ASN A 303 11.57 2.76 -11.43
CA ASN A 303 10.12 2.94 -11.46
C ASN A 303 9.72 4.35 -11.01
N PRO A 304 10.06 5.41 -11.77
CA PRO A 304 9.95 6.79 -11.32
C PRO A 304 8.51 7.28 -11.17
N GLN A 305 7.53 6.59 -11.78
CA GLN A 305 6.12 6.96 -11.73
C GLN A 305 5.34 6.15 -10.68
N ARG A 306 5.94 5.10 -10.11
CA ARG A 306 5.25 4.25 -9.14
C ARG A 306 5.38 4.84 -7.75
N HIS A 307 4.27 4.82 -7.02
CA HIS A 307 4.25 5.24 -5.64
C HIS A 307 4.86 4.14 -4.74
N PRO A 308 5.73 4.47 -3.77
CA PRO A 308 6.34 3.48 -2.87
C PRO A 308 5.33 2.73 -1.99
N GLY A 309 4.17 3.36 -1.75
CA GLY A 309 3.06 2.73 -1.08
C GLY A 309 2.06 2.00 -1.97
N GLY A 310 2.41 1.74 -3.24
CA GLY A 310 1.48 1.11 -4.16
C GLY A 310 0.22 1.97 -4.37
N PHE A 311 -0.88 1.33 -4.74
CA PHE A 311 -2.13 2.05 -4.94
C PHE A 311 -2.81 2.45 -3.62
N THR A 312 -2.52 1.78 -2.50
CA THR A 312 -3.16 2.06 -1.20
C THR A 312 -2.78 3.42 -0.61
N ALA A 313 -1.62 3.95 -0.99
CA ALA A 313 -1.22 5.32 -0.65
C ALA A 313 -2.23 6.39 -1.11
N HIS A 314 -3.09 6.06 -2.08
CA HIS A 314 -4.12 6.95 -2.58
C HIS A 314 -5.46 6.82 -1.81
N TRP A 315 -5.60 5.89 -0.85
CA TRP A 315 -6.85 5.74 -0.09
C TRP A 315 -7.16 6.92 0.82
N ALA A 316 -6.17 7.42 1.56
CA ALA A 316 -6.45 8.42 2.58
C ALA A 316 -6.70 9.82 2.04
N GLY A 317 -6.34 10.10 0.78
CA GLY A 317 -6.71 11.35 0.10
C GLY A 317 -8.20 11.44 -0.26
N LEU A 318 -8.96 10.35 -0.18
CA LEU A 318 -10.38 10.30 -0.56
C LEU A 318 -11.33 10.25 0.65
N ASN A 319 -10.87 9.70 1.78
CA ASN A 319 -11.66 9.65 3.03
C ASN A 319 -11.34 10.80 3.99
N SER A 320 -10.22 11.52 3.85
CA SER A 320 -9.96 12.73 4.64
C SER A 320 -10.86 13.91 4.27
N SER A 321 -11.61 13.82 3.17
CA SER A 321 -12.62 14.82 2.76
C SER A 321 -14.05 14.47 3.18
N GLN A 322 -14.29 13.32 3.83
CA GLN A 322 -15.61 12.99 4.36
C GLN A 322 -15.61 13.21 5.87
N VAL A 323 -15.99 14.44 6.24
CA VAL A 323 -16.57 14.80 7.53
C VAL A 323 -17.43 13.65 8.05
N PRO A 324 -17.33 13.25 9.33
CA PRO A 324 -18.16 12.17 9.86
C PRO A 324 -19.63 12.55 9.64
N ILE A 325 -20.35 11.71 8.91
CA ILE A 325 -21.80 11.83 8.78
C ILE A 325 -22.34 11.70 10.21
N ASN A 326 -22.74 12.83 10.76
CA ASN A 326 -23.38 12.96 12.06
C ASN A 326 -24.75 12.28 11.93
N LEU A 327 -24.80 10.96 12.16
CA LEU A 327 -26.02 10.17 12.33
C LEU A 327 -26.65 10.53 13.69
N ASN A 328 -27.10 11.78 13.83
CA ASN A 328 -27.96 12.24 14.91
C ASN A 328 -28.64 13.55 14.49
N LYS A 329 -29.53 13.47 13.51
CA LYS A 329 -30.76 14.27 13.50
C LYS A 329 -31.92 13.35 13.20
N SER A 330 -32.42 12.76 14.27
CA SER A 330 -33.75 12.17 14.36
C SER A 330 -34.79 13.10 13.74
N ALA A 331 -35.64 12.49 12.92
CA ALA A 331 -36.80 13.11 12.30
C ALA A 331 -37.63 13.87 13.34
N THR A 332 -37.72 15.19 13.20
CA THR A 332 -38.84 15.94 13.75
C THR A 332 -40.02 15.75 12.81
N SER A 333 -41.01 15.02 13.31
CA SER A 333 -42.35 14.88 12.77
C SER A 333 -42.95 16.25 12.46
N VAL A 334 -43.34 16.48 11.21
CA VAL A 334 -44.31 17.53 10.89
C VAL A 334 -45.67 16.85 10.92
N ALA A 335 -46.38 17.04 12.03
CA ALA A 335 -47.80 16.81 12.14
C ALA A 335 -48.39 18.02 12.88
N SER A 336 -48.97 18.94 12.13
CA SER A 336 -50.06 19.87 12.50
C SER A 336 -50.53 20.56 11.23
#